data_AF-A0A3F3JCJ1-F1
#
_entry.id   AF-A0A3F3JCJ1-F1
#
_cell.length_a   1.000
_cell.length_b   1.000
_cell.length_c   1.000
_cell.angle_alpha   90.00
_cell.angle_beta   90.00
_cell.angle_gamma   90.00
#
_symmetry.space_group_name_H-M   'P 1'
#
loop_
_entity.id
_entity.type
_entity.pdbx_description
1 polymer ?
#
loop_
_entity_poly.entity_id
_entity_poly.type
_entity_poly.pdbx_seq_one_letter_code
_entity_poly.pdbx_strand_id
1 'polypeptide(L)'
;MNESIFLLDKRVVFDSTKMTLSQGNEILRISEAETHLLLAFWQGLYKKEDIIHFVWENRGGCVSESSYYKLINQMRNDFSSIGLQPSNIVTRPRVGVSLSVSIEPIKKTTTVKVQDKNVNGNLSRKSIIYKIKHNSAFIVLAGVIILILFYGMFHIYSAPARKSPDAFFTYLGEYNDYVIYKTKEDKVTLSEVVFAYNSLKIKIYRQNGRHLYYIREPNLNIFLQCLNPVEMAVPKCITVKERY
;
A
#
# COMPACT_ATOMS: atom_id res chain seq x y z
N MET A 1 0.52 -6.30 -4.86
CA MET A 1 1.23 -6.23 -3.56
C MET A 1 1.99 -7.53 -3.39
N ASN A 2 3.33 -7.49 -3.39
CA ASN A 2 4.18 -8.70 -3.28
C ASN A 2 4.78 -8.87 -1.87
N GLU A 3 4.48 -7.95 -0.95
CA GLU A 3 5.03 -7.93 0.41
C GLU A 3 3.94 -8.35 1.38
N SER A 4 4.16 -9.47 2.06
CA SER A 4 3.23 -10.05 3.03
C SER A 4 3.82 -10.18 4.43
N ILE A 5 5.07 -9.78 4.61
CA ILE A 5 5.80 -9.89 5.88
C ILE A 5 6.53 -8.57 6.13
N PHE A 6 6.31 -8.01 7.32
CA PHE A 6 6.83 -6.73 7.76
C PHE A 6 7.57 -6.89 9.08
N LEU A 7 8.52 -5.99 9.33
CA LEU A 7 9.27 -5.88 10.57
C LEU A 7 8.88 -4.57 11.26
N LEU A 8 8.30 -4.69 12.46
CA LEU A 8 7.92 -3.59 13.33
C LEU A 8 9.03 -3.35 14.35
N ASP A 9 9.45 -2.09 14.48
CA ASP A 9 10.46 -1.64 15.45
C ASP A 9 11.74 -2.49 15.46
N LYS A 10 12.09 -3.08 14.31
CA LYS A 10 13.22 -4.02 14.12
C LYS A 10 13.20 -5.27 15.01
N ARG A 11 12.08 -5.57 15.67
CA ARG A 11 11.99 -6.61 16.70
C ARG A 11 10.83 -7.58 16.50
N VAL A 12 9.68 -7.09 16.02
CA VAL A 12 8.46 -7.89 15.88
C VAL A 12 8.17 -8.13 14.40
N VAL A 13 8.00 -9.40 14.03
CA VAL A 13 7.65 -9.80 12.66
C VAL A 13 6.13 -9.91 12.54
N PHE A 14 5.56 -9.10 11.65
CA PHE A 14 4.16 -9.16 11.26
C PHE A 14 4.01 -9.91 9.93
N ASP A 15 3.31 -11.04 9.95
CA ASP A 15 2.93 -11.78 8.74
C ASP A 15 1.45 -11.52 8.44
N SER A 16 1.18 -10.76 7.37
CA SER A 16 -0.17 -10.35 7.00
C SER A 16 -0.98 -11.48 6.36
N THR A 17 -0.33 -12.53 5.85
CA THR A 17 -1.02 -13.70 5.28
C THR A 17 -1.44 -14.66 6.38
N LYS A 18 -0.58 -14.83 7.40
CA LYS A 18 -0.88 -15.69 8.57
C LYS A 18 -1.68 -14.96 9.65
N MET A 19 -1.78 -13.63 9.58
CA MET A 19 -2.40 -12.77 10.59
C MET A 19 -1.73 -12.96 11.97
N THR A 20 -0.39 -12.87 12.00
CA THR A 20 0.38 -13.10 13.23
C THR A 20 1.43 -12.02 13.47
N LEU A 21 1.63 -11.69 14.75
CA LEU A 21 2.79 -10.97 15.27
C LEU A 21 3.70 -11.97 15.97
N SER A 22 5.01 -11.88 15.74
CA SER A 22 5.97 -12.80 16.33
C SER A 22 7.21 -12.09 16.82
N GLN A 23 7.67 -12.48 18.02
CA GLN A 23 8.90 -11.99 18.63
C GLN A 23 9.63 -13.18 19.25
N GLY A 24 10.78 -13.57 18.67
CA GLY A 24 11.48 -14.78 19.09
C GLY A 24 10.59 -16.03 18.92
N ASN A 25 10.28 -16.71 20.04
CA ASN A 25 9.42 -17.90 20.05
C ASN A 25 7.95 -17.59 20.32
N GLU A 26 7.61 -16.35 20.65
CA GLU A 26 6.23 -15.95 20.92
C GLU A 26 5.52 -15.63 19.61
N ILE A 27 4.32 -16.18 19.43
CA ILE A 27 3.47 -15.95 18.26
C ILE A 27 2.08 -15.58 18.77
N LEU A 28 1.67 -14.35 18.48
CA LEU A 28 0.34 -13.83 18.76
C LEU A 28 -0.47 -13.79 17.46
N ARG A 29 -1.66 -14.39 17.47
CA ARG A 29 -2.58 -14.33 16.34
C ARG A 29 -3.51 -13.15 16.51
N ILE A 30 -3.56 -12.29 15.49
CA ILE A 30 -4.37 -11.07 15.48
C ILE A 30 -5.57 -11.25 14.56
N SER A 31 -6.62 -10.45 14.76
CA SER A 31 -7.82 -10.50 13.92
C SER A 31 -7.56 -9.94 12.52
N GLU A 32 -8.52 -10.17 11.63
CA GLU A 32 -8.50 -9.58 10.29
C GLU A 32 -8.51 -8.04 10.36
N ALA A 33 -9.31 -7.43 11.24
CA ALA A 33 -9.38 -5.99 11.37
C ALA A 33 -8.03 -5.38 11.84
N GLU A 34 -7.34 -6.07 12.76
CA GLU A 34 -6.02 -5.67 13.26
C GLU A 34 -4.94 -5.81 12.19
N THR A 35 -4.97 -6.91 11.45
CA THR A 35 -4.10 -7.12 10.28
C THR A 35 -4.25 -5.96 9.29
N HIS A 36 -5.48 -5.53 9.04
CA HIS A 36 -5.74 -4.42 8.12
C HIS A 36 -5.41 -3.06 8.69
N LEU A 37 -5.51 -2.86 10.00
CA LEU A 37 -5.01 -1.65 10.63
C LEU A 37 -3.49 -1.51 10.45
N LEU A 38 -2.74 -2.59 10.63
CA LEU A 38 -1.29 -2.58 10.39
C LEU A 38 -0.94 -2.34 8.92
N LEU A 39 -1.70 -2.95 7.99
CA LEU A 39 -1.54 -2.68 6.55
C LEU A 39 -1.92 -1.24 6.19
N ALA A 40 -2.90 -0.64 6.86
CA ALA A 40 -3.27 0.76 6.70
C ALA A 40 -2.09 1.66 7.12
N PHE A 41 -1.44 1.37 8.26
CA PHE A 41 -0.25 2.10 8.69
C PHE A 41 0.92 1.96 7.71
N TRP A 42 1.15 0.76 7.17
CA TRP A 42 2.14 0.55 6.11
C TRP A 42 1.86 1.40 4.87
N GLN A 43 0.59 1.55 4.50
CA GLN A 43 0.16 2.42 3.39
C GLN A 43 0.18 3.91 3.74
N GLY A 44 0.52 4.27 4.98
CA GLY A 44 0.53 5.66 5.45
C GLY A 44 -0.85 6.23 5.75
N LEU A 45 -1.87 5.39 5.96
CA LEU A 45 -3.20 5.83 6.37
C LEU A 45 -3.21 6.13 7.86
N TYR A 46 -3.68 7.32 8.22
CA TYR A 46 -3.75 7.77 9.62
C TYR A 46 -5.05 8.49 9.99
N LYS A 47 -5.85 8.90 9.01
CA LYS A 47 -7.14 9.54 9.28
C LYS A 47 -8.17 8.49 9.67
N LYS A 48 -9.07 8.85 10.59
CA LYS A 48 -10.13 7.96 11.06
C LYS A 48 -10.95 7.40 9.90
N GLU A 49 -11.40 8.26 9.00
CA GLU A 49 -12.27 7.89 7.88
C GLU A 49 -11.52 7.00 6.88
N ASP A 50 -10.26 7.34 6.56
CA ASP A 50 -9.42 6.55 5.65
C ASP A 50 -9.15 5.14 6.23
N ILE A 51 -8.93 5.04 7.54
CA ILE A 51 -8.76 3.76 8.25
C ILE A 51 -10.07 2.97 8.27
N ILE A 52 -11.20 3.61 8.59
CA ILE A 52 -12.50 2.93 8.62
C ILE A 52 -12.82 2.35 7.23
N HIS A 53 -12.61 3.17 6.20
CA HIS A 53 -12.84 2.77 4.83
C HIS A 53 -11.91 1.61 4.42
N PHE A 54 -10.62 1.67 4.75
CA PHE A 54 -9.66 0.63 4.38
C PHE A 54 -9.89 -0.70 5.13
N VAL A 55 -10.19 -0.63 6.43
CA VAL A 55 -10.35 -1.83 7.27
C VAL A 55 -11.69 -2.52 7.01
N TRP A 56 -12.78 -1.76 6.81
CA TRP A 56 -14.14 -2.31 6.71
C TRP A 56 -14.87 -1.97 5.39
N GLU A 57 -14.99 -0.71 4.99
CA GLU A 57 -15.92 -0.31 3.92
C GLU A 57 -15.50 -0.81 2.54
N ASN A 58 -14.19 -0.87 2.26
CA ASN A 58 -13.60 -1.50 1.07
C ASN A 58 -13.92 -3.00 0.95
N ARG A 59 -14.52 -3.60 1.98
CA ARG A 59 -14.94 -4.99 2.04
C ARG A 59 -16.45 -5.16 2.25
N GLY A 60 -17.22 -4.09 2.09
CA GLY A 60 -18.67 -4.11 2.30
C GLY A 60 -19.09 -4.14 3.77
N GLY A 61 -18.17 -3.89 4.71
CA GLY A 61 -18.48 -3.77 6.12
C GLY A 61 -18.92 -2.35 6.49
N CYS A 62 -20.05 -2.22 7.18
CA CYS A 62 -20.48 -0.96 7.81
C CYS A 62 -20.22 -1.05 9.31
N VAL A 63 -19.51 -0.06 9.88
CA VAL A 63 -19.17 -0.05 11.30
C VAL A 63 -19.46 1.29 11.95
N SER A 64 -19.83 1.23 13.23
CA SER A 64 -19.93 2.44 14.05
C SER A 64 -18.56 2.97 14.45
N GLU A 65 -18.49 4.23 14.88
CA GLU A 65 -17.27 4.81 15.44
C GLU A 65 -16.76 4.03 16.66
N SER A 66 -17.66 3.41 17.43
CA SER A 66 -17.28 2.61 18.60
C SER A 66 -16.41 1.40 18.21
N SER A 67 -16.66 0.79 17.04
CA SER A 67 -15.86 -0.32 16.52
C SER A 67 -14.43 0.11 16.18
N TYR A 68 -14.28 1.31 15.63
CA TYR A 68 -12.97 1.91 15.35
C TYR A 68 -12.13 2.06 16.62
N TYR A 69 -12.71 2.63 17.68
CA TYR A 69 -12.00 2.80 18.95
C TYR A 69 -11.70 1.47 19.65
N LYS A 70 -12.62 0.50 19.56
CA LYS A 70 -12.39 -0.86 20.07
C LYS A 70 -11.20 -1.53 19.38
N LEU A 71 -11.12 -1.43 18.05
CA LEU A 71 -9.99 -1.97 17.28
C LEU A 71 -8.65 -1.38 17.74
N ILE A 72 -8.59 -0.06 17.93
CA ILE A 72 -7.36 0.61 18.40
C ILE A 72 -6.95 0.10 19.77
N ASN A 73 -7.91 -0.03 20.70
CA ASN A 73 -7.61 -0.51 22.04
C ASN A 73 -7.20 -1.98 22.05
N GLN A 74 -7.81 -2.82 21.20
CA GLN A 74 -7.40 -4.21 21.04
C GLN A 74 -5.95 -4.29 20.53
N MET A 75 -5.62 -3.54 19.47
CA MET A 75 -4.28 -3.51 18.90
C MET A 75 -3.21 -3.07 19.92
N ARG A 76 -3.56 -2.16 20.84
CA ARG A 76 -2.68 -1.73 21.94
C ARG A 76 -2.41 -2.85 22.95
N ASN A 77 -3.42 -3.64 23.28
CA ASN A 77 -3.27 -4.79 24.18
C ASN A 77 -2.41 -5.87 23.53
N ASP A 78 -2.63 -6.12 22.24
CA ASP A 78 -1.86 -7.06 21.44
C ASP A 78 -0.38 -6.64 21.36
N PHE A 79 -0.11 -5.34 21.16
CA PHE A 79 1.24 -4.78 21.23
C PHE A 79 1.90 -5.03 22.58
N SER A 80 1.20 -4.76 23.68
CA SER A 80 1.72 -5.03 25.03
C SER A 80 2.05 -6.50 25.25
N SER A 81 1.30 -7.40 24.61
CA SER A 81 1.44 -8.85 24.77
C SER A 81 2.62 -9.43 23.97
N ILE A 82 3.11 -8.71 22.95
CA ILE A 82 4.22 -9.12 22.08
C ILE A 82 5.44 -8.20 22.21
N GLY A 83 5.59 -7.52 23.36
CA GLY A 83 6.78 -6.72 23.70
C GLY A 83 6.88 -5.33 23.06
N LEU A 84 5.81 -4.83 22.42
CA LEU A 84 5.69 -3.45 21.94
C LEU A 84 4.95 -2.58 22.97
N GLN A 85 5.11 -1.27 22.87
CA GLN A 85 4.45 -0.34 23.78
C GLN A 85 3.07 0.05 23.22
N PRO A 86 1.99 0.05 24.03
CA PRO A 86 0.69 0.61 23.62
C PRO A 86 0.78 2.05 23.10
N SER A 87 1.71 2.83 23.64
CA SER A 87 2.00 4.20 23.20
C SER A 87 2.56 4.29 21.78
N ASN A 88 2.98 3.17 21.19
CA ASN A 88 3.40 3.14 19.80
C ASN A 88 2.24 3.41 18.83
N ILE A 89 0.99 3.18 19.26
CA ILE A 89 -0.24 3.53 18.55
C ILE A 89 -0.75 4.88 19.08
N VAL A 90 -0.36 5.94 18.37
CA VAL A 90 -0.57 7.33 18.78
C VAL A 90 -1.90 7.85 18.24
N THR A 91 -2.83 8.17 19.13
CA THR A 91 -4.08 8.86 18.78
C THR A 91 -3.84 10.35 18.57
N ARG A 92 -4.35 10.88 17.46
CA ARG A 92 -4.32 12.30 17.14
C ARG A 92 -5.75 12.86 17.26
N PRO A 93 -6.04 13.69 18.28
CA PRO A 93 -7.39 14.22 18.50
C PRO A 93 -7.95 14.87 17.24
N ARG A 94 -9.21 14.54 16.91
CA ARG A 94 -9.94 15.04 15.72
C ARG A 94 -9.30 14.70 14.36
N VAL A 95 -8.30 13.82 14.31
CA VAL A 95 -7.63 13.42 13.06
C VAL A 95 -7.71 11.91 12.86
N GLY A 96 -7.27 11.11 13.84
CA GLY A 96 -7.22 9.66 13.70
C GLY A 96 -6.13 9.01 14.55
N VAL A 97 -5.39 8.07 13.99
CA VAL A 97 -4.38 7.27 14.70
C VAL A 97 -3.19 6.98 13.80
N SER A 98 -1.98 6.98 14.36
CA SER A 98 -0.73 6.72 13.61
C SER A 98 0.18 5.78 14.38
N LEU A 99 0.99 5.01 13.65
CA LEU A 99 2.06 4.21 14.20
C LEU A 99 3.34 5.05 14.33
N SER A 100 3.96 5.03 15.50
CA SER A 100 5.23 5.77 15.76
C SER A 100 6.50 4.94 15.55
N VAL A 101 6.36 3.62 15.48
CA VAL A 101 7.46 2.70 15.17
C VAL A 101 7.57 2.47 13.67
N SER A 102 8.78 2.14 13.20
CA SER A 102 9.01 1.79 11.81
C SER A 102 8.30 0.48 11.47
N ILE A 103 7.67 0.44 10.30
CA ILE A 103 7.14 -0.77 9.67
C ILE A 103 7.82 -0.92 8.31
N GLU A 104 8.61 -1.97 8.14
CA GLU A 104 9.45 -2.18 6.95
C GLU A 104 9.19 -3.56 6.36
N PRO A 105 9.10 -3.72 5.03
CA PRO A 105 8.88 -5.02 4.41
C PRO A 105 10.16 -5.85 4.47
N ILE A 106 10.02 -7.12 4.84
CA ILE A 106 11.14 -8.06 4.80
C ILE A 106 11.31 -8.53 3.35
N LYS A 107 12.31 -7.98 2.64
CA LYS A 107 12.70 -8.50 1.33
C LYS A 107 13.19 -9.95 1.51
N LYS A 108 12.41 -10.92 1.02
CA LYS A 108 12.83 -12.33 0.98
C LYS A 108 14.08 -12.45 0.10
N THR A 109 15.25 -12.48 0.72
CA THR A 109 16.46 -12.97 0.07
C THR A 109 16.38 -14.49 0.11
N THR A 110 15.96 -15.08 -1.01
CA THR A 110 15.94 -16.53 -1.18
C THR A 110 17.38 -17.05 -1.22
N THR A 111 17.94 -17.37 -0.07
CA THR A 111 19.11 -18.25 0.04
C THR A 111 18.78 -19.37 1.02
N VAL A 112 18.24 -20.47 0.51
CA VAL A 112 18.43 -21.79 1.11
C VAL A 112 18.65 -22.80 -0.02
N LYS A 113 19.90 -23.24 -0.16
CA LYS A 113 20.24 -24.52 -0.81
C LYS A 113 19.74 -25.64 0.11
N VAL A 114 18.91 -26.55 -0.38
CA VAL A 114 18.72 -27.86 0.24
C VAL A 114 19.06 -28.92 -0.81
N GLN A 115 20.15 -29.62 -0.56
CA GLN A 115 20.43 -30.94 -1.12
C GLN A 115 19.60 -31.94 -0.31
N ASP A 116 18.70 -32.67 -0.95
CA ASP A 116 18.04 -33.81 -0.31
C ASP A 116 18.63 -35.13 -0.84
N LYS A 117 19.25 -35.87 0.09
CA LYS A 117 19.53 -37.30 -0.04
C LYS A 117 18.32 -38.10 0.46
N ASN A 118 17.97 -39.13 -0.31
CA ASN A 118 17.12 -40.27 -0.01
C ASN A 118 16.81 -40.57 1.46
N VAL A 119 15.51 -40.70 1.79
CA VAL A 119 14.99 -41.80 2.63
C VAL A 119 13.58 -42.20 2.15
N ASN A 120 13.41 -43.50 1.89
CA ASN A 120 12.16 -44.16 1.52
C ASN A 120 11.13 -44.16 2.66
N GLY A 121 9.86 -43.96 2.33
CA GLY A 121 8.73 -44.19 3.22
C GLY A 121 7.39 -43.93 2.54
N ASN A 122 6.72 -44.99 2.09
CA ASN A 122 5.40 -44.97 1.48
C ASN A 122 4.32 -44.43 2.44
N LEU A 123 3.46 -43.52 1.96
CA LEU A 123 2.04 -43.55 2.30
C LEU A 123 1.16 -42.95 1.18
N SER A 124 0.57 -43.87 0.41
CA SER A 124 -0.62 -43.77 -0.43
C SER A 124 -1.29 -42.39 -0.57
N ARG A 125 -1.15 -41.78 -1.75
CA ARG A 125 -2.01 -40.68 -2.21
C ARG A 125 -2.87 -41.17 -3.36
N LYS A 126 -4.07 -41.69 -3.04
CA LYS A 126 -5.15 -41.90 -4.03
C LYS A 126 -5.48 -40.54 -4.65
N SER A 127 -5.09 -40.31 -5.90
CA SER A 127 -5.60 -39.20 -6.70
C SER A 127 -6.97 -39.58 -7.27
N ILE A 128 -8.03 -39.00 -6.72
CA ILE A 128 -9.39 -39.10 -7.27
C ILE A 128 -9.41 -38.26 -8.56
N ILE A 129 -9.43 -38.94 -9.71
CA ILE A 129 -9.69 -38.32 -11.02
C ILE A 129 -11.20 -38.38 -11.25
N TYR A 130 -11.89 -37.24 -11.15
CA TYR A 130 -13.30 -37.13 -11.53
C TYR A 130 -13.42 -37.08 -13.06
N LYS A 131 -14.02 -38.10 -13.69
CA LYS A 131 -14.44 -38.05 -15.09
C LYS A 131 -15.79 -37.31 -15.18
N ILE A 132 -15.75 -36.04 -15.60
CA ILE A 132 -16.96 -35.26 -15.89
C ILE A 132 -17.40 -35.55 -17.33
N LYS A 133 -18.56 -36.18 -17.50
CA LYS A 133 -19.20 -36.38 -18.80
C LYS A 133 -19.89 -35.07 -19.20
N HIS A 134 -19.32 -34.37 -20.16
CA HIS A 134 -19.77 -33.04 -20.57
C HIS A 134 -20.81 -33.15 -21.71
N ASN A 135 -22.03 -32.65 -21.49
CA ASN A 135 -23.00 -32.45 -22.57
C ASN A 135 -22.56 -31.25 -23.43
N SER A 136 -22.57 -31.41 -24.76
CA SER A 136 -22.05 -30.43 -25.73
C SER A 136 -22.76 -29.07 -25.66
N ALA A 137 -24.04 -29.03 -25.31
CA ALA A 137 -24.80 -27.79 -25.16
C ALA A 137 -24.29 -26.88 -24.01
N PHE A 138 -23.78 -27.47 -22.93
CA PHE A 138 -23.24 -26.71 -21.80
C PHE A 138 -21.89 -26.06 -22.12
N ILE A 139 -21.06 -26.69 -22.98
CA ILE A 139 -19.78 -26.10 -23.43
C ILE A 139 -20.04 -24.86 -24.28
N VAL A 140 -21.03 -24.94 -25.18
CA VAL A 140 -21.38 -23.83 -26.07
C VAL A 140 -21.93 -22.66 -25.27
N LEU A 141 -22.82 -22.90 -24.30
CA LEU A 141 -23.37 -21.84 -23.46
C LEU A 141 -22.29 -21.14 -22.61
N ALA A 142 -21.38 -21.92 -22.02
CA ALA A 142 -20.26 -21.37 -21.27
C ALA A 142 -19.32 -20.53 -22.16
N GLY A 143 -19.08 -20.97 -23.40
CA GLY A 143 -18.28 -20.23 -24.37
C GLY A 143 -18.88 -18.86 -24.73
N VAL A 144 -20.20 -18.77 -24.90
CA VAL A 144 -20.89 -17.50 -25.21
C VAL A 144 -20.81 -16.52 -24.03
N ILE A 145 -20.98 -17.01 -22.79
CA ILE A 145 -20.86 -16.18 -21.59
C ILE A 145 -19.42 -15.64 -21.45
N ILE A 146 -18.42 -16.47 -21.71
CA ILE A 146 -17.01 -16.07 -21.69
C ILE A 146 -16.75 -14.99 -22.76
N LEU A 147 -17.28 -15.13 -23.98
CA LEU A 147 -17.14 -14.13 -25.03
C LEU A 147 -17.79 -12.78 -24.67
N ILE A 148 -18.96 -12.79 -24.03
CA ILE A 148 -19.63 -11.56 -23.56
C ILE A 148 -18.79 -10.89 -22.48
N LEU A 149 -18.21 -11.66 -21.55
CA LEU A 149 -17.34 -11.14 -20.50
C LEU A 149 -16.04 -10.57 -21.08
N PHE A 150 -15.43 -11.24 -22.06
CA PHE A 150 -14.24 -10.72 -22.75
C PHE A 150 -14.55 -9.47 -23.56
N TYR A 151 -15.72 -9.40 -24.20
CA TYR A 151 -16.16 -8.20 -24.92
C TYR A 151 -16.40 -7.04 -23.97
N GLY A 152 -17.10 -7.25 -22.85
CA GLY A 152 -17.28 -6.24 -21.81
C GLY A 152 -15.95 -5.79 -21.20
N MET A 153 -15.03 -6.72 -20.94
CA MET A 153 -13.70 -6.42 -20.44
C MET A 153 -12.87 -5.64 -21.47
N PHE A 154 -12.95 -5.99 -22.75
CA PHE A 154 -12.32 -5.23 -23.84
C PHE A 154 -12.87 -3.82 -23.96
N HIS A 155 -14.18 -3.61 -23.78
CA HIS A 155 -14.79 -2.27 -23.74
C HIS A 155 -14.36 -1.46 -22.52
N ILE A 156 -14.12 -2.09 -21.37
CA ILE A 156 -13.58 -1.41 -20.17
C ILE A 156 -12.09 -1.03 -20.36
N TYR A 157 -11.30 -1.88 -21.00
CA TYR A 157 -9.88 -1.59 -21.29
C TYR A 157 -9.68 -0.63 -22.46
N SER A 158 -10.59 -0.64 -23.44
CA SER A 158 -10.55 0.29 -24.59
C SER A 158 -11.35 1.57 -24.35
N ALA A 159 -12.08 1.67 -23.24
CA ALA A 159 -12.59 2.94 -22.76
C ALA A 159 -11.37 3.87 -22.55
N PRO A 160 -11.24 4.97 -23.31
CA PRO A 160 -10.12 5.87 -23.13
C PRO A 160 -10.17 6.37 -21.70
N ALA A 161 -9.15 6.04 -20.90
CA ALA A 161 -8.89 6.71 -19.64
C ALA A 161 -9.05 8.20 -19.93
N ARG A 162 -9.97 8.88 -19.22
CA ARG A 162 -10.24 10.32 -19.37
C ARG A 162 -8.90 11.05 -19.30
N LYS A 163 -8.26 11.26 -20.46
CA LYS A 163 -7.13 12.16 -20.59
C LYS A 163 -7.77 13.53 -20.50
N SER A 164 -7.76 14.10 -19.30
CA SER A 164 -8.01 15.51 -19.12
C SER A 164 -6.95 16.24 -19.94
N PRO A 165 -7.32 16.96 -21.01
CA PRO A 165 -6.36 17.68 -21.86
C PRO A 165 -5.59 18.79 -21.10
N ASP A 166 -6.09 19.16 -19.92
CA ASP A 166 -5.67 20.31 -19.11
C ASP A 166 -4.89 19.93 -17.84
N ALA A 167 -4.14 18.82 -17.87
CA ALA A 167 -3.21 18.52 -16.78
C ALA A 167 -2.11 19.61 -16.71
N PHE A 168 -2.20 20.50 -15.72
CA PHE A 168 -1.23 21.57 -15.44
C PHE A 168 0.20 21.02 -15.20
N PHE A 169 0.28 19.77 -14.75
CA PHE A 169 1.53 19.07 -14.48
C PHE A 169 1.74 17.91 -15.45
N THR A 170 3.00 17.65 -15.79
CA THR A 170 3.44 16.54 -16.65
C THR A 170 4.51 15.72 -15.93
N TYR A 171 4.52 14.42 -16.18
CA TYR A 171 5.54 13.52 -15.63
C TYR A 171 6.93 13.88 -16.13
N LEU A 172 7.91 13.90 -15.23
CA LEU A 172 9.31 14.21 -15.52
C LEU A 172 10.26 13.02 -15.29
N GLY A 173 10.02 12.20 -14.27
CA GLY A 173 10.90 11.09 -13.93
C GLY A 173 10.68 10.54 -12.52
N GLU A 174 11.54 9.62 -12.09
CA GLU A 174 11.57 9.09 -10.72
C GLU A 174 12.92 9.35 -10.04
N TYR A 175 12.91 9.68 -8.75
CA TYR A 175 14.11 9.89 -7.93
C TYR A 175 13.81 9.66 -6.43
N ASN A 176 14.65 8.91 -5.72
CA ASN A 176 14.47 8.59 -4.28
C ASN A 176 13.04 8.13 -3.93
N ASP A 177 12.49 7.19 -4.70
CA ASP A 177 11.12 6.66 -4.58
C ASP A 177 9.99 7.69 -4.79
N TYR A 178 10.31 8.89 -5.27
CA TYR A 178 9.34 9.88 -5.71
C TYR A 178 9.09 9.80 -7.21
N VAL A 179 7.84 9.98 -7.60
CA VAL A 179 7.41 10.29 -8.96
C VAL A 179 7.39 11.81 -9.10
N ILE A 180 8.28 12.35 -9.93
CA ILE A 180 8.46 13.78 -10.11
C ILE A 180 7.64 14.28 -11.30
N TYR A 181 6.93 15.37 -11.08
CA TYR A 181 6.15 16.09 -12.08
C TYR A 181 6.64 17.54 -12.17
N LYS A 182 6.48 18.13 -13.35
CA LYS A 182 6.77 19.55 -13.61
C LYS A 182 5.58 20.25 -14.26
N THR A 183 5.56 21.57 -14.23
CA THR A 183 4.60 22.36 -15.01
C THR A 183 4.79 22.09 -16.51
N LYS A 184 3.67 22.00 -17.24
CA LYS A 184 3.66 21.64 -18.67
C LYS A 184 4.47 22.59 -19.56
N GLU A 185 4.54 23.87 -19.17
CA GLU A 185 5.22 24.93 -19.91
C GLU A 185 6.72 25.03 -19.60
N ASP A 186 7.19 24.39 -18.52
CA ASP A 186 8.58 24.50 -18.08
C ASP A 186 9.47 23.46 -18.80
N LYS A 187 10.62 23.94 -19.31
CA LYS A 187 11.61 23.14 -20.03
C LYS A 187 12.64 22.50 -19.10
N VAL A 188 12.49 22.66 -17.79
CA VAL A 188 13.33 22.00 -16.78
C VAL A 188 13.52 20.51 -17.06
N THR A 189 14.77 20.07 -16.88
CA THR A 189 15.18 18.67 -16.98
C THR A 189 15.15 17.98 -15.61
N LEU A 190 15.06 16.64 -15.59
CA LEU A 190 15.06 15.88 -14.33
C LEU A 190 16.32 16.15 -13.49
N SER A 191 17.49 16.28 -14.11
CA SER A 191 18.75 16.53 -13.42
C SER A 191 18.76 17.89 -12.70
N GLU A 192 18.20 18.93 -13.32
CA GLU A 192 18.03 20.25 -12.69
C GLU A 192 17.09 20.20 -11.48
N VAL A 193 15.98 19.46 -11.57
CA VAL A 193 15.05 19.28 -10.43
C VAL A 193 15.73 18.52 -9.30
N VAL A 194 16.47 17.46 -9.61
CA VAL A 194 17.21 16.66 -8.62
C VAL A 194 18.30 17.50 -7.95
N PHE A 195 19.01 18.34 -8.71
CA PHE A 195 19.97 19.29 -8.16
C PHE A 195 19.30 20.27 -7.19
N ALA A 196 18.16 20.86 -7.58
CA ALA A 196 17.38 21.75 -6.73
C ALA A 196 16.90 21.03 -5.46
N TYR A 197 16.41 19.79 -5.58
CA TYR A 197 15.95 18.96 -4.46
C TYR A 197 17.07 18.67 -3.45
N ASN A 198 18.26 18.31 -3.94
CA ASN A 198 19.39 17.99 -3.07
C ASN A 198 19.98 19.24 -2.39
N SER A 199 19.86 20.39 -3.04
CA SER A 199 20.30 21.70 -2.55
C SER A 199 19.36 22.29 -1.49
N LEU A 200 18.20 21.67 -1.22
CA LEU A 200 17.27 22.18 -0.22
C LEU A 200 17.89 22.14 1.19
N LYS A 201 17.83 23.27 1.90
CA LYS A 201 18.18 23.37 3.33
C LYS A 201 17.23 22.55 4.19
N ILE A 202 15.95 22.56 3.87
CA ILE A 202 14.93 21.75 4.54
C ILE A 202 14.75 20.47 3.74
N LYS A 203 15.23 19.36 4.30
CA LYS A 203 15.08 18.04 3.66
C LYS A 203 13.61 17.65 3.59
N ILE A 204 13.19 17.24 2.40
CA ILE A 204 11.84 16.71 2.14
C ILE A 204 11.82 15.25 2.59
N TYR A 205 11.33 15.03 3.81
CA TYR A 205 11.05 13.68 4.31
C TYR A 205 9.75 13.16 3.73
N ARG A 206 9.67 11.84 3.51
CA ARG A 206 8.50 11.17 2.92
C ARG A 206 7.33 11.13 3.90
N GLN A 207 6.71 12.28 4.16
CA GLN A 207 5.60 12.38 5.13
C GLN A 207 4.24 12.24 4.46
N ASN A 208 4.11 12.64 3.18
CA ASN A 208 2.82 12.80 2.51
C ASN A 208 2.76 12.15 1.12
N GLY A 209 3.40 11.00 0.92
CA GLY A 209 3.25 10.20 -0.31
C GLY A 209 4.38 10.37 -1.32
N ARG A 210 4.20 9.75 -2.50
CA ARG A 210 5.26 9.56 -3.50
C ARG A 210 5.22 10.56 -4.66
N HIS A 211 4.22 11.44 -4.74
CA HIS A 211 4.11 12.38 -5.85
C HIS A 211 4.76 13.71 -5.47
N LEU A 212 5.78 14.12 -6.23
CA LEU A 212 6.53 15.35 -6.01
C LEU A 212 6.36 16.27 -7.21
N TYR A 213 5.74 17.42 -7.00
CA TYR A 213 5.51 18.41 -8.03
C TYR A 213 6.51 19.55 -7.88
N TYR A 214 7.19 19.88 -8.96
CA TYR A 214 8.15 20.97 -9.02
C TYR A 214 7.56 22.15 -9.77
N ILE A 215 7.64 23.33 -9.15
CA ILE A 215 7.30 24.62 -9.74
C ILE A 215 8.50 25.54 -9.59
N ARG A 216 8.95 26.08 -10.72
CA ARG A 216 10.02 27.07 -10.78
C ARG A 216 9.42 28.46 -10.88
N GLU A 217 9.72 29.30 -9.89
CA GLU A 217 9.47 30.73 -9.94
C GLU A 217 10.82 31.48 -10.05
N PRO A 218 10.85 32.75 -10.53
CA PRO A 218 12.09 33.45 -10.86
C PRO A 218 13.16 33.46 -9.75
N ASN A 219 12.74 33.45 -8.48
CA ASN A 219 13.64 33.47 -7.31
C ASN A 219 13.28 32.38 -6.28
N LEU A 220 12.55 31.34 -6.67
CA LEU A 220 12.05 30.36 -5.73
C LEU A 220 11.89 28.98 -6.39
N ASN A 221 12.41 27.95 -5.72
CA ASN A 221 12.04 26.57 -6.00
C ASN A 221 10.92 26.14 -5.07
N ILE A 222 9.82 25.66 -5.65
CA ILE A 222 8.70 25.15 -4.90
C ILE A 222 8.57 23.65 -5.19
N PHE A 223 8.56 22.87 -4.13
CA PHE A 223 8.26 21.45 -4.17
C PHE A 223 6.94 21.20 -3.44
N LEU A 224 5.98 20.57 -4.12
CA LEU A 224 4.74 20.11 -3.50
C LEU A 224 4.76 18.59 -3.41
N GLN A 225 4.75 18.06 -2.20
CA GLN A 225 4.60 16.63 -1.96
C GLN A 225 3.13 16.31 -1.75
N CYS A 226 2.54 15.55 -2.65
CA CYS A 226 1.13 15.17 -2.59
C CYS A 226 0.96 13.67 -2.32
N LEU A 227 -0.07 13.35 -1.54
CA LEU A 227 -0.46 11.95 -1.24
C LEU A 227 -0.93 11.21 -2.50
N ASN A 228 -1.44 11.99 -3.44
CA ASN A 228 -2.33 11.61 -4.50
C ASN A 228 -2.00 12.46 -5.73
N PRO A 229 -2.13 11.96 -6.97
CA PRO A 229 -2.00 12.81 -8.14
C PRO A 229 -2.93 14.03 -8.06
N VAL A 230 -2.44 15.20 -8.50
CA VAL A 230 -3.18 16.48 -8.46
C VAL A 230 -4.46 16.45 -9.30
N GLU A 231 -4.57 15.50 -10.23
CA GLU A 231 -5.76 15.26 -11.05
C GLU A 231 -6.94 14.64 -10.28
N MET A 232 -6.74 14.22 -9.02
CA MET A 232 -7.81 13.68 -8.19
C MET A 232 -8.61 14.77 -7.47
N ALA A 233 -9.88 14.47 -7.15
CA ALA A 233 -10.87 15.45 -6.68
C ALA A 233 -10.45 16.29 -5.45
N VAL A 234 -9.57 15.79 -4.59
CA VAL A 234 -9.03 16.54 -3.44
C VAL A 234 -7.54 16.22 -3.25
N PRO A 235 -6.61 16.96 -3.89
CA PRO A 235 -5.19 16.74 -3.71
C PRO A 235 -4.72 17.26 -2.35
N LYS A 236 -4.19 16.37 -1.51
CA LYS A 236 -3.60 16.70 -0.21
C LYS A 236 -2.09 16.86 -0.39
N CYS A 237 -1.61 18.11 -0.45
CA CYS A 237 -0.21 18.42 -0.69
C CYS A 237 0.42 19.21 0.46
N ILE A 238 1.68 18.92 0.79
CA ILE A 238 2.55 19.77 1.62
C ILE A 238 3.44 20.57 0.68
N THR A 239 3.51 21.88 0.90
CA THR A 239 4.40 22.77 0.13
C THR A 239 5.68 23.02 0.89
N VAL A 240 6.82 22.74 0.27
CA VAL A 240 8.14 23.14 0.73
C VAL A 240 8.64 24.23 -0.22
N LYS A 241 8.92 25.41 0.34
CA LYS A 241 9.39 26.59 -0.41
C LYS A 241 10.80 26.94 0.03
N GLU A 242 11.71 27.12 -0.92
CA GLU A 242 13.04 27.63 -0.63
C GLU A 242 13.43 28.74 -1.61
N ARG A 243 13.71 29.92 -1.05
CA ARG A 243 14.25 31.06 -1.78
C ARG A 243 15.74 30.85 -1.99
N TYR A 244 16.20 31.18 -3.20
CA TYR A 244 17.62 31.27 -3.50
C TYR A 244 18.29 32.34 -2.65
#